data_AF-A0A959GF30-F1
#
_entry.id   AF-A0A959GF30-F1
#
_cell.length_a   1.000
_cell.length_b   1.000
_cell.length_c   1.000
_cell.angle_alpha   90.00
_cell.angle_beta   90.00
_cell.angle_gamma   90.00
#
_symmetry.space_group_name_H-M   'P 1'
#
loop_
_entity.id
_entity.type
_entity.pdbx_description
1 polymer ?
#
loop_
_entity_poly.entity_id
_entity_poly.type
_entity_poly.pdbx_seq_one_letter_code
_entity_poly.pdbx_strand_id
1 'polypeptide(L)'
;MQKTLFTIDLTAQGIMLGAALILSPTILLPLMIAIPLGGWQLGSALLKGLAMPSKAHLNYFLAASGYLFLLYFANTLSVDLGALPFYPTGLDKLWIAAAFAPPIIGSIWYFRRTYLDYKACLETIETV
;
A
#
# COMPACT_ATOMS: atom_id res chain seq x y z
N MET A 1 -22.71 7.28 7.28
CA MET A 1 -21.50 7.91 6.69
C MET A 1 -20.28 6.98 6.70
N GLN A 2 -19.97 6.32 7.83
CA GLN A 2 -18.81 5.42 7.94
C GLN A 2 -18.88 4.20 7.00
N LYS A 3 -20.04 3.54 6.90
CA LYS A 3 -20.28 2.43 5.95
C LYS A 3 -19.92 2.81 4.51
N THR A 4 -20.43 3.94 4.02
CA THR A 4 -20.16 4.45 2.66
C THR A 4 -18.66 4.70 2.44
N LEU A 5 -17.98 5.30 3.41
CA LEU A 5 -16.53 5.56 3.34
C LEU A 5 -15.72 4.26 3.23
N PHE A 6 -16.04 3.25 4.04
CA PHE A 6 -15.38 1.94 3.97
C PHE A 6 -15.69 1.19 2.67
N THR A 7 -16.91 1.28 2.14
CA THR A 7 -17.29 0.64 0.87
C THR A 7 -16.54 1.26 -0.31
N ILE A 8 -16.48 2.60 -0.41
CA ILE A 8 -15.74 3.30 -1.46
C ILE A 8 -14.26 2.90 -1.39
N ASP A 9 -13.70 2.91 -0.19
CA ASP A 9 -12.29 2.60 0.02
C ASP A 9 -11.94 1.13 -0.29
N LEU A 10 -12.77 0.17 0.12
CA LEU A 10 -12.59 -1.25 -0.24
C LEU A 10 -12.69 -1.46 -1.74
N THR A 11 -13.66 -0.81 -2.39
CA THR A 11 -13.87 -0.96 -3.84
C THR A 11 -12.68 -0.40 -4.62
N ALA A 12 -12.24 0.82 -4.28
CA ALA A 12 -11.09 1.45 -4.92
C ALA A 12 -9.82 0.62 -4.73
N GLN A 13 -9.52 0.20 -3.49
CA GLN A 13 -8.35 -0.63 -3.20
C GLN A 13 -8.42 -1.99 -3.89
N GLY A 14 -9.58 -2.65 -3.89
CA GLY A 14 -9.76 -3.95 -4.51
C GLY A 14 -9.54 -3.91 -6.02
N ILE A 15 -10.08 -2.88 -6.70
CA ILE A 15 -9.86 -2.68 -8.14
C ILE A 15 -8.38 -2.42 -8.42
N MET A 16 -7.74 -1.51 -7.69
CA MET A 16 -6.34 -1.15 -7.92
C MET A 16 -5.37 -2.30 -7.58
N LEU A 17 -5.60 -3.02 -6.48
CA LEU A 17 -4.80 -4.18 -6.10
C LEU A 17 -5.00 -5.34 -7.09
N GLY A 18 -6.24 -5.60 -7.50
CA GLY A 18 -6.55 -6.60 -8.52
C GLY A 18 -5.89 -6.27 -9.86
N ALA A 19 -5.96 -5.01 -10.29
CA ALA A 19 -5.28 -4.53 -11.48
C ALA A 19 -3.76 -4.67 -11.36
N ALA A 20 -3.17 -4.33 -10.21
CA ALA A 20 -1.74 -4.47 -9.95
C ALA A 20 -1.26 -5.93 -10.01
N LEU A 21 -2.08 -6.88 -9.57
CA LEU A 21 -1.73 -8.32 -9.57
C LEU A 21 -1.94 -8.98 -10.94
N ILE A 22 -3.01 -8.63 -11.67
CA ILE A 22 -3.38 -9.27 -12.94
C ILE A 22 -2.61 -8.69 -14.12
N LEU A 23 -2.40 -7.37 -14.13
CA LEU A 23 -1.76 -6.66 -15.25
C LEU A 23 -0.22 -6.62 -15.10
N SER A 24 0.38 -7.60 -14.40
CA SER A 24 1.82 -7.60 -14.06
C SER A 24 2.74 -8.47 -14.96
N PRO A 25 2.69 -8.43 -16.31
CA PRO A 25 3.75 -9.06 -17.11
C PRO A 25 4.93 -8.13 -17.45
N THR A 26 4.86 -6.81 -17.18
CA THR A 26 5.96 -5.86 -17.45
C THR A 26 6.12 -4.85 -16.31
N ILE A 27 7.36 -4.53 -15.90
CA ILE A 27 7.69 -3.67 -14.74
C ILE A 27 7.04 -2.26 -14.78
N LEU A 28 6.75 -1.73 -15.98
CA LEU A 28 6.21 -0.39 -16.16
C LEU A 28 4.76 -0.25 -15.66
N LEU A 29 3.95 -1.29 -15.88
CA LEU A 29 2.51 -1.26 -15.59
C LEU A 29 2.21 -1.32 -14.08
N PRO A 30 2.93 -2.12 -13.26
CA PRO A 30 2.88 -2.06 -11.81
C PRO A 30 3.23 -0.69 -11.25
N LEU A 31 4.20 0.04 -11.80
CA LEU A 31 4.53 1.39 -11.31
C LEU A 31 3.38 2.38 -11.52
N MET A 32 2.72 2.30 -12.68
CA MET A 32 1.56 3.15 -13.00
C MET A 32 0.34 2.87 -12.13
N ILE A 33 0.20 1.66 -11.57
CA ILE A 33 -0.93 1.28 -10.71
C ILE A 33 -0.56 1.39 -9.23
N ALA A 34 0.68 1.10 -8.86
CA ALA A 34 1.18 1.14 -7.49
C ALA A 34 1.26 2.56 -6.93
N ILE A 35 1.59 3.57 -7.76
CA ILE A 35 1.61 4.97 -7.33
C ILE A 35 0.19 5.45 -6.95
N PRO A 36 -0.84 5.30 -7.81
CA PRO A 36 -2.22 5.60 -7.42
C PRO A 36 -2.71 4.78 -6.22
N LEU A 37 -2.42 3.49 -6.17
CA LEU A 37 -2.80 2.63 -5.04
C LEU A 37 -2.18 3.11 -3.73
N GLY A 38 -0.87 3.37 -3.72
CA GLY A 38 -0.14 3.86 -2.56
C GLY A 38 -0.63 5.24 -2.11
N GLY A 39 -0.86 6.16 -3.05
CA GLY A 39 -1.43 7.47 -2.77
C GLY A 39 -2.83 7.38 -2.16
N TRP A 40 -3.68 6.52 -2.71
CA TRP A 40 -5.02 6.28 -2.17
C TRP A 40 -4.98 5.66 -0.76
N GLN A 41 -4.14 4.66 -0.54
CA GLN A 41 -4.02 4.01 0.76
C GLN A 41 -3.48 4.95 1.84
N LEU A 42 -2.48 5.78 1.53
CA LEU A 42 -1.98 6.81 2.44
C LEU A 42 -3.06 7.85 2.76
N GLY A 43 -3.75 8.37 1.74
CA GLY A 43 -4.83 9.34 1.92
C GLY A 43 -5.98 8.76 2.76
N SER A 44 -6.41 7.54 2.43
CA SER A 44 -7.42 6.80 3.17
C SER A 44 -7.01 6.52 4.62
N ALA A 45 -5.76 6.13 4.85
CA ALA A 45 -5.24 5.83 6.18
C ALA A 45 -5.18 7.07 7.05
N LEU A 46 -4.76 8.20 6.49
CA LEU A 46 -4.77 9.49 7.18
C LEU A 46 -6.21 9.93 7.50
N LEU A 47 -7.11 9.90 6.52
CA LEU A 47 -8.51 10.30 6.70
C LEU A 47 -9.19 9.46 7.78
N LYS A 48 -9.02 8.13 7.79
CA LYS A 48 -9.57 7.27 8.84
C LYS A 48 -8.86 7.45 10.18
N GLY A 49 -7.54 7.67 10.17
CA GLY A 49 -6.78 7.95 11.38
C GLY A 49 -7.26 9.23 12.07
N LEU A 50 -7.64 10.25 11.32
CA LEU A 50 -8.15 11.53 11.82
C LEU A 50 -9.65 11.52 12.12
N ALA A 51 -10.47 11.04 11.18
CA ALA A 51 -11.94 11.11 11.28
C ALA A 51 -12.59 9.95 12.04
N MET A 52 -11.90 8.82 12.16
CA MET A 52 -12.39 7.61 12.84
C MET A 52 -11.29 7.08 13.76
N PRO A 53 -10.87 7.83 14.80
CA PRO A 53 -9.59 7.76 15.51
C PRO A 53 -9.01 6.35 15.70
N SER A 54 -8.46 5.82 14.61
CA SER A 54 -8.09 4.41 14.49
C SER A 54 -6.58 4.35 14.51
N LYS A 55 -6.05 3.92 15.66
CA LYS A 55 -4.60 3.77 15.87
C LYS A 55 -3.96 2.87 14.81
N ALA A 56 -4.68 1.86 14.32
CA ALA A 56 -4.17 0.96 13.28
C ALA A 56 -3.93 1.70 11.95
N HIS A 57 -4.86 2.54 11.51
CA HIS A 57 -4.73 3.31 10.26
C HIS A 57 -3.66 4.40 10.40
N LEU A 58 -3.59 5.06 11.56
CA LEU A 58 -2.56 6.07 11.82
C LEU A 58 -1.15 5.45 11.85
N ASN A 59 -0.98 4.29 12.51
CA ASN A 59 0.29 3.56 12.53
C ASN A 59 0.69 3.10 11.14
N TYR A 60 -0.26 2.64 10.33
CA TYR A 60 -0.01 2.29 8.94
C TYR A 60 0.44 3.50 8.12
N PHE A 61 -0.25 4.65 8.26
CA PHE A 61 0.12 5.89 7.58
C PHE A 61 1.55 6.33 7.93
N LEU A 62 1.90 6.31 9.22
CA LEU A 62 3.25 6.67 9.69
C LEU A 62 4.31 5.70 9.17
N ALA A 63 4.05 4.39 9.24
CA ALA A 63 4.97 3.37 8.76
C ALA A 63 5.18 3.47 7.24
N ALA A 64 4.11 3.64 6.46
CA ALA A 64 4.17 3.78 5.02
C ALA A 64 4.87 5.09 4.60
N SER A 65 4.62 6.20 5.31
CA SER A 65 5.30 7.47 5.07
C SER A 65 6.80 7.38 5.39
N GLY A 66 7.15 6.81 6.55
CA GLY A 66 8.54 6.58 6.93
C GLY A 66 9.27 5.65 5.95
N TYR A 67 8.57 4.63 5.46
CA TYR A 67 9.08 3.73 4.43
C TYR A 67 9.38 4.46 3.11
N LEU A 68 8.49 5.35 2.65
CA LEU A 68 8.73 6.17 1.47
C LEU A 68 9.93 7.11 1.64
N PHE A 69 10.12 7.68 2.83
CA PHE A 69 11.32 8.46 3.16
C PHE A 69 12.59 7.61 3.07
N LEU A 70 12.57 6.40 3.66
CA LEU A 70 13.71 5.48 3.60
C LEU A 70 14.02 5.04 2.16
N LEU A 71 13.00 4.81 1.34
CA LEU A 71 13.15 4.52 -0.09
C LEU A 71 13.80 5.68 -0.86
N TYR A 72 13.39 6.90 -0.58
CA TYR A 72 14.00 8.10 -1.16
C TYR A 72 15.48 8.19 -0.79
N PHE A 73 15.82 8.03 0.51
CA PHE A 73 17.22 8.01 0.95
C PHE A 73 18.02 6.86 0.34
N ALA A 74 17.46 5.66 0.28
CA ALA A 74 18.10 4.51 -0.36
C ALA A 74 18.38 4.74 -1.85
N ASN A 75 17.47 5.43 -2.56
CA ASN A 75 17.70 5.84 -3.95
C ASN A 75 18.84 6.86 -4.06
N THR A 76 18.93 7.84 -3.15
CA THR A 76 20.03 8.83 -3.15
C THR A 76 21.40 8.25 -2.81
N LEU A 77 21.44 7.14 -2.08
CA LEU A 77 22.68 6.44 -1.71
C LEU A 77 23.16 5.45 -2.79
N SER A 78 22.33 5.20 -3.83
CA SER A 78 22.58 4.37 -5.01
C SER A 78 23.74 3.38 -4.87
N VAL A 79 23.53 2.32 -4.09
CA VAL A 79 24.41 1.15 -4.05
C VAL A 79 24.13 0.33 -5.30
N ASP A 80 25.10 0.30 -6.22
CA ASP A 80 25.04 -0.51 -7.43
C ASP A 80 25.29 -1.99 -7.07
N LEU A 81 24.24 -2.82 -7.14
CA LEU A 81 24.35 -4.26 -6.89
C LEU A 81 24.73 -5.03 -8.14
N GLY A 82 24.89 -4.37 -9.30
CA GLY A 82 25.37 -4.99 -10.53
C GLY A 82 26.77 -5.61 -10.41
N ALA A 83 27.51 -5.29 -9.34
CA ALA A 83 28.79 -5.90 -8.99
C ALA A 83 28.66 -7.30 -8.33
N LEU A 84 27.46 -7.74 -7.95
CA LEU A 84 27.23 -9.06 -7.34
C LEU A 84 26.90 -10.10 -8.42
N PRO A 85 27.66 -11.21 -8.53
CA PRO A 85 27.60 -12.15 -9.65
C PRO A 85 26.30 -12.98 -9.78
N PHE A 86 25.32 -12.77 -8.91
CA PHE A 86 24.07 -13.55 -8.85
C PHE A 86 22.81 -12.71 -9.07
N TYR A 87 22.91 -11.40 -9.30
CA TYR A 87 21.72 -10.55 -9.45
C TYR A 87 21.19 -10.56 -10.89
N PRO A 88 19.88 -10.82 -11.10
CA PRO A 88 19.26 -10.74 -12.42
C PRO A 88 19.42 -9.33 -12.99
N THR A 89 19.95 -9.23 -14.21
CA THR A 89 20.05 -7.98 -14.96
C THR A 89 18.67 -7.31 -15.06
N GLY A 90 18.53 -6.09 -14.51
CA GLY A 90 17.27 -5.33 -14.45
C GLY A 90 16.67 -5.18 -13.04
N LEU A 91 17.20 -5.88 -12.03
CA LEU A 91 16.96 -5.69 -10.60
C LEU A 91 18.26 -5.30 -9.86
N ASP A 92 19.18 -4.68 -10.60
CA ASP A 92 20.55 -4.27 -10.24
C ASP A 92 20.62 -3.24 -9.11
N LYS A 93 19.48 -2.79 -8.58
CA LYS A 93 19.42 -1.81 -7.52
C LYS A 93 18.52 -2.30 -6.39
N LEU A 94 19.09 -2.39 -5.18
CA LEU A 94 18.39 -2.84 -3.96
C LEU A 94 17.07 -2.08 -3.74
N TRP A 95 17.03 -0.81 -4.16
CA TRP A 95 15.85 0.03 -4.05
C TRP A 95 14.68 -0.47 -4.92
N ILE A 96 14.91 -1.22 -6.00
CA ILE A 96 13.83 -1.79 -6.83
C ILE A 96 13.19 -2.96 -6.08
N ALA A 97 13.98 -3.87 -5.51
CA ALA A 97 13.45 -4.96 -4.69
C ALA A 97 12.72 -4.43 -3.44
N ALA A 98 13.28 -3.39 -2.81
CA ALA A 98 12.61 -2.66 -1.73
C ALA A 98 11.35 -1.93 -2.25
N ALA A 99 11.35 -1.35 -3.44
CA ALA A 99 10.17 -0.66 -3.97
C ALA A 99 8.98 -1.60 -4.23
N PHE A 100 9.18 -2.92 -4.30
CA PHE A 100 8.13 -3.88 -4.65
C PHE A 100 7.57 -4.67 -3.46
N ALA A 101 8.39 -5.36 -2.67
CA ALA A 101 7.87 -6.33 -1.71
C ALA A 101 7.12 -5.71 -0.50
N PRO A 102 7.69 -4.73 0.24
CA PRO A 102 6.98 -4.08 1.34
C PRO A 102 5.69 -3.35 0.92
N PRO A 103 5.61 -2.64 -0.22
CA PRO A 103 4.35 -2.03 -0.67
C PRO A 103 3.26 -3.04 -1.00
N ILE A 104 3.58 -4.20 -1.61
CA ILE A 104 2.58 -5.24 -1.89
C ILE A 104 2.05 -5.83 -0.57
N ILE A 105 2.94 -6.19 0.36
CA ILE A 105 2.55 -6.73 1.67
C ILE A 105 1.72 -5.70 2.44
N GLY A 106 2.16 -4.45 2.46
CA GLY A 106 1.44 -3.33 3.06
C GLY A 106 0.06 -3.11 2.43
N SER A 107 -0.05 -3.25 1.12
CA SER A 107 -1.31 -3.07 0.39
C SER A 107 -2.32 -4.16 0.73
N ILE A 108 -1.88 -5.42 0.77
CA ILE A 108 -2.71 -6.57 1.16
C ILE A 108 -3.16 -6.43 2.62
N TRP A 109 -2.23 -6.07 3.51
CA TRP A 109 -2.54 -5.87 4.91
C TRP A 109 -3.58 -4.76 5.10
N TYR A 110 -3.41 -3.62 4.43
CA TYR A 110 -4.31 -2.47 4.55
C TYR A 110 -5.71 -2.75 3.99
N PHE A 111 -5.78 -3.47 2.87
CA PHE A 111 -7.05 -3.97 2.33
C PHE A 111 -7.76 -4.88 3.33
N ARG A 112 -7.06 -5.87 3.88
CA ARG A 112 -7.61 -6.79 4.90
C ARG A 112 -8.07 -6.02 6.14
N ARG A 113 -7.29 -5.06 6.62
CA ARG A 113 -7.66 -4.25 7.80
C ARG A 113 -8.93 -3.45 7.54
N THR A 114 -9.00 -2.78 6.39
CA THR A 114 -10.19 -2.03 5.97
C THR A 114 -11.43 -2.94 5.89
N TYR A 115 -11.27 -4.17 5.41
CA TYR A 115 -12.37 -5.15 5.35
C TYR A 115 -12.87 -5.55 6.74
N LEU A 116 -11.95 -5.79 7.68
CA LEU A 116 -12.32 -6.12 9.06
C LEU A 116 -13.05 -4.96 9.74
N ASP A 117 -12.58 -3.72 9.55
CA ASP A 117 -13.22 -2.53 10.10
C ASP A 117 -14.60 -2.28 9.48
N TYR A 118 -14.77 -2.57 8.18
CA TYR A 118 -16.08 -2.57 7.53
C TYR A 118 -17.04 -3.60 8.13
N LYS A 119 -16.57 -4.84 8.37
CA LYS A 119 -17.38 -5.90 8.98
C LYS A 119 -17.85 -5.51 10.39
N ALA A 120 -16.94 -4.99 11.21
CA ALA A 120 -17.27 -4.51 12.55
C ALA A 120 -18.30 -3.35 12.51
N CYS A 121 -18.19 -2.45 11.53
CA CYS A 121 -19.15 -1.37 11.32
C CYS A 121 -20.56 -1.91 10.98
N LEU A 122 -20.67 -3.00 10.21
CA LEU A 122 -21.97 -3.63 9.92
C LEU A 122 -22.59 -4.30 11.15
N GLU A 123 -21.80 -5.05 11.91
CA GLU A 123 -22.26 -5.76 13.12
C GLU A 123 -22.78 -4.78 14.21
N THR A 124 -22.22 -3.57 14.27
CA THR A 124 -22.67 -2.52 15.21
C THR A 124 -24.02 -1.90 14.81
N ILE A 125 -24.40 -1.96 13.53
CA ILE A 125 -25.69 -1.43 13.05
C ILE A 125 -26.82 -2.45 13.24
N GLU A 126 -26.51 -3.75 13.21
CA GLU A 126 -27.52 -4.82 13.37
C GLU A 126 -27.92 -5.06 14.85
N THR A 127 -27.20 -4.46 15.79
CA THR A 127 -27.41 -4.62 17.24
C THR A 127 -28.15 -3.43 17.90
N VAL A 128 -28.55 -2.43 17.10
CA VAL A 128 -29.29 -1.23 17.51
C VAL A 128 -30.63 -1.19 16.79
#